data_AF-A0A821SW33-F1
#
_entry.id   AF-A0A821SW33-F1
#
_cell.length_a   1.000
_cell.length_b   1.000
_cell.length_c   1.000
_cell.angle_alpha   90.00
_cell.angle_beta   90.00
_cell.angle_gamma   90.00
#
_symmetry.space_group_name_H-M   'P 1'
#
loop_
_entity.id
_entity.type
_entity.pdbx_description
1 polymer ?
#
loop_
_entity_poly.entity_id
_entity_poly.type
_entity_poly.pdbx_seq_one_letter_code
_entity_poly.pdbx_strand_id
1 'polypeptide(L)' 'ELRSDISQYGVRNSLLVAPMPTASTAQILGNNESIEPYTSNLYVRRVLSGEFQVNRLYK' A
#
# COMPACT_ATOMS: atom_id res chain seq x y z
N GLU A 1 4.42 -25.87 14.25
CA GLU A 1 5.69 -25.88 13.51
C GLU A 1 6.39 -24.52 13.66
N LEU A 2 5.90 -23.44 13.03
CA LEU A 2 6.55 -22.11 13.08
C LEU A 2 6.98 -21.62 14.49
N ARG A 3 6.13 -21.80 15.53
CA ARG A 3 6.49 -21.40 16.91
C ARG A 3 7.64 -22.22 17.50
N SER A 4 7.76 -23.50 17.12
CA SER A 4 8.88 -24.37 17.52
C SER A 4 10.18 -23.91 16.87
N ASP A 5 10.11 -23.57 15.59
CA ASP A 5 11.27 -23.10 14.83
C ASP A 5 11.75 -21.74 15.33
N ILE A 6 10.83 -20.84 15.69
CA ILE A 6 11.18 -19.56 16.34
C ILE A 6 11.86 -19.80 17.69
N SER A 7 11.48 -20.84 18.45
CA SER A 7 12.13 -21.16 19.72
C SER A 7 13.52 -21.77 19.53
N GLN A 8 13.76 -22.51 18.46
CA GLN A 8 15.03 -23.18 18.19
C GLN A 8 16.04 -22.26 17.49
N TYR A 9 15.58 -21.44 16.54
CA TYR A 9 16.44 -20.62 15.67
C TYR A 9 16.27 -19.10 15.87
N GLY A 10 15.25 -18.68 16.62
CA GLY A 10 14.94 -17.25 16.81
C GLY A 10 14.30 -16.58 15.60
N VAL A 11 14.11 -15.26 15.69
CA VAL A 11 13.71 -14.38 14.58
C VAL A 11 14.75 -13.29 14.36
N ARG A 12 15.03 -12.96 13.09
CA ARG A 12 16.02 -11.93 12.74
C ARG A 12 15.56 -10.51 13.04
N ASN A 13 14.26 -10.25 12.92
CA ASN A 13 13.68 -8.93 13.10
C ASN A 13 12.63 -8.97 14.21
N SER A 14 12.62 -7.95 15.07
CA SER A 14 11.68 -7.85 16.18
C SER A 14 10.25 -7.55 15.73
N LEU A 15 10.08 -6.80 14.64
CA LEU A 15 8.79 -6.45 14.03
C LEU A 15 8.89 -6.59 12.51
N LEU A 16 7.88 -7.19 11.87
CA LEU A 16 7.90 -7.51 10.43
C LEU A 16 6.81 -6.80 9.61
N VAL A 17 5.74 -6.31 10.25
CA VAL A 17 4.58 -5.75 9.56
C VAL A 17 4.22 -4.41 10.16
N ALA A 18 4.14 -3.39 9.31
CA ALA A 18 3.59 -2.09 9.64
C ALA A 18 2.88 -1.53 8.38
N PRO A 19 1.54 -1.52 8.32
CA PRO A 19 0.83 -0.90 7.21
C PRO A 19 0.99 0.63 7.32
N MET A 20 1.56 1.23 6.28
CA MET A 20 1.79 2.68 6.19
C MET A 20 0.89 3.29 5.10
N PRO A 21 0.63 4.61 5.12
CA PRO A 21 -0.01 5.28 4.01
C PRO A 21 0.89 5.21 2.77
N THR A 22 0.39 4.64 1.68
CA THR A 22 1.16 4.42 0.44
C THR A 22 0.83 5.46 -0.62
N ALA A 23 0.69 6.75 -0.27
CA ALA A 23 0.22 7.79 -1.20
C ALA A 23 1.03 7.84 -2.50
N SER A 24 2.35 8.00 -2.41
CA SER A 24 3.22 8.13 -3.60
C SER A 24 3.44 6.80 -4.33
N THR A 25 3.59 5.70 -3.61
CA THR A 25 3.85 4.38 -4.23
C THR A 25 2.60 3.79 -4.85
N ALA A 26 1.43 3.98 -4.25
CA ALA A 26 0.15 3.61 -4.85
C ALA A 26 -0.14 4.44 -6.11
N GLN A 27 0.24 5.72 -6.13
CA GLN A 27 0.13 6.55 -7.33
C GLN A 27 0.97 6.02 -8.49
N ILE A 28 2.24 5.64 -8.24
CA ILE A 28 3.11 5.06 -9.29
C ILE A 28 2.53 3.75 -9.82
N LEU A 29 2.00 2.90 -8.93
CA LEU A 29 1.48 1.58 -9.28
C LEU A 29 0.01 1.59 -9.74
N GLY A 30 -0.67 2.75 -9.73
CA GLY A 30 -2.11 2.84 -10.05
C GLY A 30 -3.02 2.12 -9.04
N ASN A 31 -2.54 1.88 -7.82
CA ASN A 31 -3.26 1.20 -6.74
C ASN A 31 -3.99 2.20 -5.82
N ASN A 32 -4.84 1.69 -4.91
CA ASN A 32 -5.40 2.55 -3.86
C ASN A 32 -4.37 2.92 -2.80
N GLU A 33 -4.63 4.00 -2.09
CA GLU A 33 -3.88 4.35 -0.89
C GLU A 33 -4.11 3.30 0.21
N SER A 34 -3.06 2.55 0.54
CA SER A 34 -2.99 1.63 1.67
C SER A 34 -4.22 0.70 1.78
N ILE A 35 -4.79 0.59 2.97
CA ILE A 35 -5.99 -0.19 3.31
C ILE A 35 -7.25 0.70 3.23
N GLU A 36 -7.14 1.93 2.75
CA GLU A 36 -8.27 2.84 2.70
C GLU A 36 -9.29 2.37 1.64
N PRO A 37 -10.60 2.55 1.87
CA PRO A 37 -11.61 2.29 0.85
C PRO A 37 -11.52 3.33 -0.27
N TYR A 38 -11.87 2.93 -1.49
CA TYR A 38 -11.94 3.86 -2.63
C TYR A 38 -13.01 4.92 -2.36
N THR A 39 -12.60 6.19 -2.26
CA THR A 39 -13.51 7.32 -1.99
C THR A 39 -14.26 7.77 -3.24
N SER A 40 -13.71 7.53 -4.43
CA SER A 40 -14.35 7.83 -5.71
C SER A 40 -13.73 7.01 -6.86
N ASN A 41 -14.54 6.71 -7.89
CA ASN A 41 -14.06 6.00 -9.09
C ASN A 41 -13.28 6.90 -10.07
N LEU A 42 -13.42 8.22 -9.90
CA LEU A 42 -12.71 9.26 -10.64
C LEU A 42 -12.14 10.22 -9.62
N TYR A 43 -10.81 10.22 -9.46
CA TYR A 43 -10.14 11.18 -8.59
C TYR A 43 -8.98 11.86 -9.33
N VAL A 44 -8.89 13.18 -9.16
CA VAL A 44 -7.78 13.98 -9.65
C VAL A 44 -6.81 14.16 -8.49
N ARG A 45 -5.58 13.64 -8.61
CA ARG A 45 -4.49 13.98 -7.68
C ARG A 45 -3.65 15.09 -8.27
N ARG A 46 -3.49 16.17 -7.50
CA ARG A 46 -2.59 17.29 -7.80
C ARG A 46 -1.23 17.01 -7.18
N VAL A 47 -0.20 16.95 -8.01
CA VAL A 47 1.21 16.93 -7.59
C VAL A 47 1.94 18.10 -8.24
N LEU A 48 3.10 18.48 -7.69
CA LEU A 48 3.93 19.56 -8.25
C LEU A 48 4.31 19.35 -9.74
N SER A 49 4.24 18.10 -10.22
CA SER A 49 4.55 17.72 -11.60
C SER A 49 3.33 17.67 -12.54
N GLY A 50 2.11 17.96 -12.06
CA GLY A 50 0.89 17.98 -12.89
C GLY A 50 -0.36 17.40 -12.22
N GLU A 51 -1.49 17.45 -12.92
CA GLU A 51 -2.74 16.80 -12.53
C GLU A 51 -2.83 15.42 -13.17
N PHE A 52 -2.85 14.37 -12.36
CA PHE A 52 -3.04 13.00 -12.86
C PHE A 52 -4.48 12.57 -12.59
N GLN A 53 -5.23 12.33 -13.66
CA GLN A 53 -6.55 11.71 -13.59
C GLN A 53 -6.37 10.21 -13.43
N VAL A 54 -6.73 9.69 -12.26
CA VAL A 54 -6.82 8.23 -12.06
C VAL A 54 -8.28 7.84 -12.29
N ASN A 55 -8.53 7.22 -13.44
CA ASN A 55 -9.84 6.69 -13.81
C ASN A 55 -9.83 5.17 -13.70
N ARG A 56 -10.68 4.64 -12.81
CA ARG A 56 -10.93 3.21 -12.72
C ARG A 56 -11.98 2.79 -13.75
N LEU A 57 -11.53 2.17 -14.84
CA LEU A 57 -12.39 1.35 -15.72
C LEU A 57 -12.54 -0.03 -15.08
N TYR A 58 -13.71 -0.34 -14.51
CA TYR A 58 -14.04 -1.70 -14.13
C TYR A 58 -14.13 -2.56 -15.41
N LYS A 59 -13.37 -3.65 -15.47
CA LYS A 59 -13.60 -4.75 -16.40
C LYS A 59 -13.83 -6.02 -15.59
#